data_AF-D8QM02-F1
#
_entry.id   AF-D8QM02-F1
#
_cell.length_a   1.000
_cell.length_b   1.000
_cell.length_c   1.000
_cell.angle_alpha   90.00
_cell.angle_beta   90.00
_cell.angle_gamma   90.00
#
_symmetry.space_group_name_H-M   'P 1'
#
loop_
_entity.id
_entity.type
_entity.pdbx_description
1 polymer ?
#
loop_
_entity_poly.entity_id
_entity_poly.type
_entity_poly.pdbx_seq_one_letter_code
_entity_poly.pdbx_strand_id
1 'polypeptide(L)'
;MTDPAMYALPAFELPLSKVPPGFEWDDRSLSTTFTEETVEACVNARDTFRGSARCVVSASELTRMQYSNAWDNLRKLGWLPEWANENAEHEPRNAFILCPNHKVFFESYTCFIRYVPSERKFIFVNYNDHESSRKHHGKAVALDISDEHAPFPALFLLHEQRVRGFQPFCDPSPLLPKEVAWQDWLSTWDILRPATEDSLFYREGPPPRRYHQQHVAPVYTGNSNTQPKSGKSLALNNDVIAEILAASRETPTWKAAVVENTSWDGTAEENVRRYQDIMDGRTE
;
A
#
# COMPACT_ATOMS: atom_id res chain seq x y z
N MET A 1 -30.26 -27.94 24.98
CA MET A 1 -29.32 -28.85 24.28
C MET A 1 -29.47 -28.57 22.80
N THR A 2 -28.62 -27.69 22.28
CA THR A 2 -28.58 -27.30 20.87
C THR A 2 -27.56 -28.17 20.16
N ASP A 3 -27.98 -28.76 19.06
CA ASP A 3 -27.25 -29.72 18.24
C ASP A 3 -26.01 -29.06 17.60
N PRO A 4 -24.78 -29.57 17.82
CA PRO A 4 -23.54 -28.96 17.31
C PRO A 4 -23.31 -29.15 15.80
N ALA A 5 -24.26 -29.72 15.05
CA ALA A 5 -24.09 -30.05 13.64
C ALA A 5 -24.40 -28.92 12.63
N MET A 6 -24.83 -27.73 13.05
CA MET A 6 -25.38 -26.70 12.13
C MET A 6 -24.38 -25.79 11.41
N TYR A 7 -23.06 -25.97 11.57
CA TYR A 7 -22.04 -25.17 10.86
C TYR A 7 -20.93 -26.02 10.21
N ALA A 8 -21.24 -27.23 9.77
CA ALA A 8 -20.32 -27.95 8.89
C ALA A 8 -20.33 -27.27 7.51
N LEU A 9 -19.26 -26.55 7.17
CA LEU A 9 -19.06 -26.03 5.82
C LEU A 9 -18.97 -27.21 4.83
N PRO A 10 -19.59 -27.09 3.64
CA PRO A 10 -19.57 -28.16 2.65
C PRO A 10 -18.12 -28.48 2.28
N ALA A 11 -17.76 -29.76 2.39
CA ALA A 11 -16.48 -30.26 1.90
C ALA A 11 -16.42 -30.06 0.37
N PHE A 12 -15.39 -29.36 -0.11
CA PHE A 12 -15.19 -29.15 -1.54
C PHE A 12 -14.71 -30.45 -2.19
N GLU A 13 -15.27 -30.79 -3.34
CA GLU A 13 -14.84 -31.98 -4.09
C GLU A 13 -13.46 -31.72 -4.73
N LEU A 14 -12.53 -32.66 -4.51
CA LEU A 14 -11.24 -32.71 -5.18
C LEU A 14 -11.31 -33.57 -6.45
N PRO A 15 -10.59 -33.20 -7.52
CA PRO A 15 -9.71 -32.03 -7.62
C PRO A 15 -10.49 -30.71 -7.71
N LEU A 16 -9.94 -29.64 -7.14
CA LEU A 16 -10.51 -28.30 -7.25
C LEU A 16 -10.69 -27.96 -8.73
N SER A 17 -11.94 -27.84 -9.16
CA SER A 17 -12.24 -27.54 -10.56
C SER A 17 -11.77 -26.14 -10.97
N LYS A 18 -11.58 -25.23 -10.01
CA LYS A 18 -11.02 -23.89 -10.18
C LYS A 18 -10.31 -23.40 -8.92
N VAL A 19 -9.25 -22.61 -9.13
CA VAL A 19 -8.56 -21.84 -8.10
C VAL A 19 -9.47 -20.72 -7.59
N PRO A 20 -9.55 -20.43 -6.28
CA PRO A 20 -10.38 -19.33 -5.79
C PRO A 20 -9.90 -17.96 -6.31
N PRO A 21 -10.83 -17.00 -6.50
CA PRO A 21 -10.50 -15.71 -7.11
C PRO A 21 -9.38 -14.95 -6.41
N GLY A 22 -8.38 -14.50 -7.19
CA GLY A 22 -7.26 -13.69 -6.70
C GLY A 22 -6.10 -14.49 -6.10
N PHE A 23 -6.13 -15.81 -6.22
CA PHE A 23 -4.96 -16.68 -6.04
C PHE A 23 -4.59 -17.41 -7.33
N GLU A 24 -5.17 -17.01 -8.45
CA GLU A 24 -4.71 -17.38 -9.79
C GLU A 24 -3.32 -16.76 -9.98
N TRP A 25 -2.28 -17.58 -9.91
CA TRP A 25 -0.92 -17.14 -10.14
C TRP A 25 -0.45 -17.73 -11.46
N ASP A 26 -0.12 -16.88 -12.44
CA ASP A 26 0.50 -17.32 -13.69
C ASP A 26 1.79 -18.08 -13.38
N ASP A 27 2.10 -19.14 -14.14
CA ASP A 27 3.24 -20.08 -14.04
C ASP A 27 4.62 -19.41 -13.82
N ARG A 28 4.84 -18.78 -12.66
CA ARG A 28 6.12 -18.26 -12.20
C ARG A 28 6.65 -19.24 -11.16
N SER A 29 7.90 -19.64 -11.33
CA SER A 29 8.57 -20.60 -10.46
C SER A 29 8.50 -20.15 -9.01
N LEU A 30 7.76 -20.91 -8.19
CA LEU A 30 7.54 -20.74 -6.74
C LEU A 30 8.81 -20.96 -5.89
N SER A 31 10.00 -20.73 -6.45
CA SER A 31 11.27 -21.00 -5.82
C SER A 31 12.22 -19.85 -6.09
N THR A 32 11.96 -18.71 -5.46
CA THR A 32 12.96 -17.65 -5.40
C THR A 32 12.95 -17.05 -4.01
N THR A 33 13.97 -17.38 -3.22
CA THR A 33 14.50 -16.44 -2.24
C THR A 33 14.69 -15.12 -2.96
N PHE A 34 13.86 -14.13 -2.63
CA PHE A 34 13.99 -12.78 -3.17
C PHE A 34 15.41 -12.28 -2.87
N THR A 35 16.18 -11.96 -3.90
CA THR A 35 17.44 -11.26 -3.75
C THR A 35 17.18 -9.76 -3.65
N GLU A 36 18.16 -8.97 -3.22
CA GLU A 36 18.05 -7.51 -3.26
C GLU A 36 17.72 -6.99 -4.68
N GLU A 37 18.28 -7.64 -5.72
CA GLU A 37 17.99 -7.33 -7.12
C GLU A 37 16.53 -7.61 -7.48
N THR A 38 15.94 -8.70 -6.97
CA THR A 38 14.52 -9.02 -7.20
C THR A 38 13.62 -7.98 -6.52
N VAL A 39 13.95 -7.57 -5.29
CA VAL A 39 13.24 -6.50 -4.59
C VAL A 39 13.29 -5.21 -5.38
N GLU A 40 14.48 -4.80 -5.82
CA GLU A 40 14.66 -3.60 -6.63
C GLU A 40 13.86 -3.68 -7.94
N ALA A 41 13.88 -4.82 -8.63
CA ALA A 41 13.10 -5.03 -9.85
C ALA A 41 11.59 -4.89 -9.60
N CYS A 42 11.05 -5.52 -8.56
CA CYS A 42 9.62 -5.43 -8.21
C CYS A 42 9.22 -3.99 -7.85
N VAL A 43 10.02 -3.32 -7.00
CA VAL A 43 9.76 -1.93 -6.60
C VAL A 43 9.88 -0.99 -7.80
N ASN A 44 10.89 -1.16 -8.65
CA ASN A 44 11.05 -0.35 -9.86
C ASN A 44 9.91 -0.61 -10.86
N ALA A 45 9.47 -1.85 -11.05
CA ALA A 45 8.33 -2.15 -11.91
C ALA A 45 7.05 -1.48 -11.40
N ARG A 46 6.81 -1.53 -10.08
CA ARG A 46 5.65 -0.92 -9.43
C ARG A 46 5.73 0.61 -9.39
N ASP A 47 6.90 1.21 -9.21
CA ASP A 47 7.02 2.67 -9.03
C ASP A 47 7.58 3.36 -10.29
N THR A 48 7.61 2.65 -11.43
CA THR A 48 7.91 3.20 -12.75
C THR A 48 6.67 3.75 -13.43
N PHE A 49 6.77 5.00 -13.85
CA PHE A 49 5.74 5.70 -14.58
C PHE A 49 6.36 6.36 -15.81
N ARG A 50 5.82 6.04 -16.99
CA ARG A 50 6.33 6.52 -18.29
C ARG A 50 7.80 6.12 -18.53
N GLY A 51 8.17 4.91 -18.13
CA GLY A 51 9.51 4.33 -18.37
C GLY A 51 10.62 4.86 -17.48
N SER A 52 10.31 5.59 -16.41
CA SER A 52 11.29 5.90 -15.36
C SER A 52 10.67 5.66 -14.00
N ALA A 53 11.47 5.18 -13.06
CA ALA A 53 11.07 5.15 -11.65
C ALA A 53 10.77 6.60 -11.19
N ARG A 54 9.69 6.80 -10.42
CA ARG A 54 9.24 8.13 -9.95
C ARG A 54 8.88 8.13 -8.46
N CYS A 55 9.03 9.29 -7.83
CA CYS A 55 8.60 9.47 -6.46
C CYS A 55 7.09 9.39 -6.41
N VAL A 56 6.54 8.53 -5.55
CA VAL A 56 5.09 8.30 -5.47
C VAL A 56 4.31 9.56 -5.06
N VAL A 57 4.98 10.57 -4.50
CA VAL A 57 4.37 11.85 -4.08
C VAL A 57 4.49 12.95 -5.16
N SER A 58 5.64 13.10 -5.82
CA SER A 58 5.91 14.28 -6.68
C SER A 58 6.56 14.03 -8.04
N ALA A 59 6.77 12.78 -8.44
CA ALA A 59 7.44 12.39 -9.69
C ALA A 59 8.89 12.89 -9.92
N SER A 60 9.53 13.48 -8.92
CA SER A 60 10.95 13.85 -8.94
C SER A 60 11.86 12.60 -8.86
N GLU A 61 13.15 12.72 -9.18
CA GLU A 61 14.16 11.64 -9.12
C GLU A 61 14.51 11.20 -7.68
N LEU A 62 15.18 10.04 -7.51
CA LEU A 62 14.75 9.07 -6.48
C LEU A 62 15.78 8.55 -5.50
N THR A 63 15.23 7.99 -4.42
CA THR A 63 15.87 7.09 -3.48
C THR A 63 14.84 6.05 -3.00
N ARG A 64 15.23 4.78 -2.91
CA ARG A 64 14.40 3.72 -2.30
C ARG A 64 14.26 3.97 -0.80
N MET A 65 13.05 3.77 -0.28
CA MET A 65 12.73 3.76 1.15
C MET A 65 12.30 2.36 1.58
N GLN A 66 12.67 1.93 2.78
CA GLN A 66 12.36 0.60 3.33
C GLN A 66 12.26 0.63 4.87
N TYR A 67 11.43 -0.23 5.48
CA TYR A 67 11.33 -0.35 6.94
C TYR A 67 11.97 -1.64 7.47
N SER A 68 13.15 -1.55 8.09
CA SER A 68 13.78 -2.73 8.73
C SER A 68 13.31 -2.95 10.18
N ASN A 69 13.13 -1.86 10.93
CA ASN A 69 13.01 -1.93 12.39
C ASN A 69 11.55 -2.08 12.87
N ALA A 70 10.93 -3.24 12.65
CA ALA A 70 9.70 -3.71 13.34
C ALA A 70 9.11 -5.02 12.78
N TRP A 71 9.72 -5.59 11.74
CA TRP A 71 9.12 -6.63 10.92
C TRP A 71 8.57 -7.82 11.71
N ASP A 72 9.40 -8.44 12.55
CA ASP A 72 9.01 -9.59 13.37
C ASP A 72 7.87 -9.28 14.34
N ASN A 73 7.86 -8.06 14.90
CA ASN A 73 6.80 -7.65 15.81
C ASN A 73 5.48 -7.50 15.06
N LEU A 74 5.49 -6.95 13.85
CA LEU A 74 4.28 -6.81 13.03
C LEU A 74 3.72 -8.18 12.60
N ARG A 75 4.60 -9.16 12.30
CA ARG A 75 4.19 -10.56 12.06
C ARG A 75 3.55 -11.17 13.31
N LYS A 76 4.21 -11.08 14.48
CA LYS A 76 3.68 -11.59 15.75
C LYS A 76 2.33 -10.99 16.15
N LEU A 77 2.08 -9.74 15.76
CA LEU A 77 0.81 -9.06 16.00
C LEU A 77 -0.27 -9.40 14.97
N GLY A 78 0.05 -10.17 13.92
CA GLY A 78 -0.87 -10.47 12.81
C GLY A 78 -1.21 -9.24 11.96
N TRP A 79 -0.35 -8.22 11.97
CA TRP A 79 -0.47 -7.02 11.14
C TRP A 79 0.17 -7.20 9.76
N LEU A 80 1.09 -8.15 9.67
CA LEU A 80 1.60 -8.71 8.42
C LEU A 80 1.15 -10.17 8.31
N PRO A 81 1.14 -10.75 7.09
CA PRO A 81 0.97 -12.18 6.91
C PRO A 81 2.01 -12.93 7.74
N GLU A 82 1.61 -14.03 8.38
CA GLU A 82 2.53 -14.88 9.14
C GLU A 82 3.70 -15.34 8.27
N TRP A 83 3.42 -15.60 7.01
CA TRP A 83 4.33 -16.08 5.99
C TRP A 83 5.06 -14.95 5.27
N ALA A 84 4.88 -13.67 5.62
CA ALA A 84 5.67 -12.61 5.01
C ALA A 84 7.18 -12.91 5.18
N ASN A 85 7.99 -12.57 4.17
CA ASN A 85 9.41 -12.93 4.09
C ASN A 85 10.12 -12.68 5.44
N GLU A 86 10.89 -13.66 5.93
CA GLU A 86 11.60 -13.52 7.21
C GLU A 86 12.59 -12.36 7.19
N ASN A 87 13.22 -12.11 6.05
CA ASN A 87 14.07 -10.96 5.85
C ASN A 87 13.28 -9.79 5.26
N ALA A 88 12.99 -8.81 6.11
CA ALA A 88 12.34 -7.56 5.72
C ALA A 88 13.08 -6.83 4.57
N GLU A 89 14.39 -7.02 4.43
CA GLU A 89 15.20 -6.43 3.37
C GLU A 89 14.90 -7.03 1.99
N HIS A 90 14.46 -8.29 1.97
CA HIS A 90 14.12 -9.07 0.78
C HIS A 90 12.62 -9.02 0.44
N GLU A 91 11.89 -8.10 1.06
CA GLU A 91 10.45 -7.99 0.88
C GLU A 91 10.09 -6.76 0.01
N PRO A 92 9.68 -6.93 -1.27
CA PRO A 92 9.27 -5.81 -2.12
C PRO A 92 8.11 -4.99 -1.54
N ARG A 93 7.22 -5.63 -0.78
CA ARG A 93 6.06 -5.02 -0.11
C ARG A 93 6.48 -4.19 1.13
N ASN A 94 7.78 -4.15 1.45
CA ASN A 94 8.38 -3.33 2.49
C ASN A 94 9.05 -2.05 1.95
N ALA A 95 9.06 -1.84 0.63
CA ALA A 95 9.78 -0.74 0.02
C ALA A 95 8.92 0.07 -0.96
N PHE A 96 9.26 1.35 -1.10
CA PHE A 96 8.68 2.25 -2.11
C PHE A 96 9.59 3.43 -2.39
N ILE A 97 9.31 4.12 -3.49
CA ILE A 97 10.21 5.15 -3.99
C ILE A 97 9.77 6.57 -3.57
N LEU A 98 10.71 7.29 -2.97
CA LEU A 98 10.59 8.71 -2.63
C LEU A 98 11.71 9.54 -3.29
N CYS A 99 11.48 10.83 -3.51
CA CYS A 99 12.56 11.76 -3.84
C CYS A 99 13.30 12.18 -2.55
N PRO A 100 14.53 12.73 -2.63
CA PRO A 100 15.31 13.10 -1.44
C PRO A 100 14.53 13.96 -0.43
N ASN A 101 13.75 14.95 -0.90
CA ASN A 101 12.96 15.81 0.00
C ASN A 101 11.88 15.03 0.74
N HIS A 102 11.08 14.21 0.03
CA HIS A 102 10.02 13.43 0.67
C HIS A 102 10.59 12.35 1.58
N LYS A 103 11.74 11.76 1.22
CA LYS A 103 12.45 10.83 2.10
C LYS A 103 12.83 11.49 3.41
N VAL A 104 13.45 12.68 3.37
CA VAL A 104 13.80 13.45 4.57
C VAL A 104 12.56 13.77 5.40
N PHE A 105 11.45 14.21 4.79
CA PHE A 105 10.22 14.49 5.55
C PHE A 105 9.63 13.25 6.22
N PHE A 106 9.71 12.12 5.53
CA PHE A 106 9.21 10.85 6.01
C PHE A 106 10.07 10.35 7.19
N GLU A 107 11.39 10.29 7.02
CA GLU A 107 12.34 9.84 8.05
C GLU A 107 12.43 10.78 9.26
N SER A 108 12.21 12.09 9.06
CA SER A 108 12.16 13.08 10.15
C SER A 108 10.82 13.13 10.89
N TYR A 109 9.90 12.23 10.56
CA TYR A 109 8.59 12.14 11.20
C TYR A 109 7.75 13.42 11.09
N THR A 110 7.85 14.14 9.96
CA THR A 110 7.07 15.36 9.71
C THR A 110 5.85 15.14 8.82
N CYS A 111 5.81 14.00 8.13
CA CYS A 111 4.67 13.54 7.35
C CYS A 111 4.49 12.02 7.46
N PHE A 112 3.30 11.55 7.08
CA PHE A 112 3.03 10.11 6.90
C PHE A 112 2.20 9.87 5.64
N ILE A 113 2.17 8.62 5.20
CA ILE A 113 1.22 8.13 4.21
C ILE A 113 0.20 7.27 4.97
N ARG A 114 -1.09 7.32 4.60
CA ARG A 114 -2.14 6.48 5.19
C ARG A 114 -2.96 5.81 4.09
N TYR A 115 -3.22 4.51 4.23
CA TYR A 115 -4.21 3.81 3.42
C TYR A 115 -5.63 4.13 3.90
N VAL A 116 -6.53 4.48 2.99
CA VAL A 116 -7.94 4.74 3.27
C VAL A 116 -8.80 3.68 2.56
N PRO A 117 -9.29 2.66 3.29
CA PRO A 117 -10.02 1.53 2.71
C PRO A 117 -11.23 1.94 1.88
N SER A 118 -12.05 2.88 2.38
CA SER A 118 -13.26 3.35 1.71
C SER A 118 -13.00 3.95 0.31
N GLU A 119 -11.78 4.41 0.06
CA GLU A 119 -11.39 5.00 -1.22
C GLU A 119 -10.37 4.15 -1.99
N ARG A 120 -9.88 3.05 -1.39
CA ARG A 120 -8.81 2.20 -1.91
C ARG A 120 -7.57 3.00 -2.34
N LYS A 121 -7.21 4.04 -1.59
CA LYS A 121 -6.10 4.97 -1.90
C LYS A 121 -5.12 5.10 -0.75
N PHE A 122 -3.87 5.36 -1.08
CA PHE A 122 -2.86 5.84 -0.14
C PHE A 122 -2.79 7.36 -0.20
N ILE A 123 -2.83 8.05 0.94
CA ILE A 123 -2.92 9.51 1.03
C ILE A 123 -1.67 10.06 1.72
N PHE A 124 -1.07 11.08 1.15
CA PHE A 124 0.02 11.83 1.80
C PHE A 124 -0.54 12.83 2.81
N VAL A 125 -0.06 12.80 4.04
CA VAL A 125 -0.45 13.72 5.12
C VAL A 125 0.76 14.50 5.59
N ASN A 126 0.80 15.79 5.24
CA ASN A 126 1.72 16.76 5.84
C ASN A 126 1.28 17.05 7.28
N TYR A 127 1.87 16.37 8.27
CA TYR A 127 1.42 16.42 9.66
C TYR A 127 1.90 17.66 10.40
N ASN A 128 3.12 18.10 10.12
CA ASN A 128 3.72 19.31 10.71
C ASN A 128 3.50 20.59 9.86
N ASP A 129 2.54 20.57 8.93
CA ASP A 129 2.23 21.70 8.02
C ASP A 129 3.46 22.34 7.34
N HIS A 130 4.44 21.52 6.94
CA HIS A 130 5.64 22.02 6.26
C HIS A 130 5.28 22.67 4.91
N GLU A 131 5.74 23.89 4.66
CA GLU A 131 5.27 24.73 3.54
C GLU A 131 5.40 24.04 2.18
N SER A 132 6.58 23.45 1.90
CA SER A 132 6.85 22.77 0.63
C SER A 132 5.97 21.53 0.38
N SER A 133 5.39 20.96 1.44
CA SER A 133 4.57 19.75 1.41
C SER A 133 3.07 20.04 1.42
N ARG A 134 2.65 21.31 1.60
CA ARG A 134 1.22 21.70 1.64
C ARG A 134 0.47 21.29 0.38
N LYS A 135 1.07 21.46 -0.79
CA LYS A 135 0.46 21.09 -2.08
C LYS A 135 0.17 19.58 -2.23
N HIS A 136 0.83 18.75 -1.42
CA HIS A 136 0.68 17.29 -1.43
C HIS A 136 -0.27 16.78 -0.33
N HIS A 137 -0.57 17.61 0.68
CA HIS A 137 -1.39 17.23 1.82
C HIS A 137 -2.80 16.83 1.39
N GLY A 138 -3.25 15.67 1.88
CA GLY A 138 -4.59 15.15 1.64
C GLY A 138 -4.86 14.68 0.22
N LYS A 139 -3.80 14.47 -0.59
CA LYS A 139 -3.90 13.92 -1.95
C LYS A 139 -3.40 12.49 -2.00
N ALA A 140 -4.01 11.70 -2.86
CA ALA A 140 -3.65 10.31 -3.08
C ALA A 140 -2.35 10.17 -3.87
N VAL A 141 -1.40 9.39 -3.34
CA VAL A 141 -0.08 9.13 -3.92
C VAL A 141 -0.14 8.01 -4.96
N ALA A 142 0.92 7.88 -5.76
CA ALA A 142 1.03 6.88 -6.82
C ALA A 142 1.36 5.48 -6.29
N LEU A 143 0.54 4.97 -5.37
CA LEU A 143 0.57 3.59 -4.89
C LEU A 143 -0.78 2.96 -5.20
N ASP A 144 -0.74 1.79 -5.85
CA ASP A 144 -1.92 1.03 -6.26
C ASP A 144 -2.10 -0.12 -5.29
N ILE A 145 -3.20 -0.13 -4.52
CA ILE A 145 -3.47 -1.21 -3.55
C ILE A 145 -3.83 -2.53 -4.24
N SER A 146 -4.20 -2.49 -5.52
CA SER A 146 -4.47 -3.70 -6.31
C SER A 146 -3.19 -4.36 -6.85
N ASP A 147 -2.02 -3.73 -6.68
CA ASP A 147 -0.74 -4.28 -7.12
C ASP A 147 -0.27 -5.39 -6.15
N GLU A 148 0.16 -6.53 -6.68
CA GLU A 148 0.66 -7.67 -5.90
C GLU A 148 1.87 -7.32 -5.03
N HIS A 149 2.64 -6.29 -5.43
CA HIS A 149 3.80 -5.80 -4.70
C HIS A 149 3.54 -4.47 -3.98
N ALA A 150 2.29 -4.02 -3.81
CA ALA A 150 2.00 -2.79 -3.09
C ALA A 150 2.58 -2.81 -1.66
N PRO A 151 2.99 -1.67 -1.08
CA PRO A 151 3.47 -1.67 0.29
C PRO A 151 2.35 -2.06 1.27
N PHE A 152 2.68 -2.86 2.29
CA PHE A 152 1.70 -3.25 3.29
C PHE A 152 1.15 -2.02 4.05
N PRO A 153 -0.18 -1.82 4.11
CA PRO A 153 -0.76 -0.70 4.85
C PRO A 153 -0.37 -0.64 6.33
N ALA A 154 -0.08 -1.79 6.94
CA ALA A 154 0.41 -1.88 8.33
C ALA A 154 1.72 -1.13 8.57
N LEU A 155 2.61 -1.07 7.57
CA LEU A 155 3.87 -0.32 7.68
C LEU A 155 3.62 1.18 7.80
N PHE A 156 2.62 1.67 7.05
CA PHE A 156 2.20 3.05 7.12
C PHE A 156 1.49 3.39 8.43
N LEU A 157 0.70 2.47 9.00
CA LEU A 157 0.11 2.64 10.33
C LEU A 157 1.18 2.79 11.42
N LEU A 158 2.19 1.92 11.41
CA LEU A 158 3.30 1.99 12.36
C LEU A 158 4.05 3.33 12.24
N HIS A 159 4.33 3.76 11.01
CA HIS A 159 4.99 5.03 10.76
C HIS A 159 4.17 6.22 11.23
N GLU A 160 2.87 6.21 10.97
CA GLU A 160 1.97 7.23 11.47
C GLU A 160 1.96 7.31 13.00
N GLN A 161 1.93 6.17 13.70
CA GLN A 161 2.03 6.15 15.16
C GLN A 161 3.33 6.81 15.63
N ARG A 162 4.46 6.54 14.96
CA ARG A 162 5.74 7.20 15.24
C ARG A 162 5.65 8.70 14.98
N VAL A 163 5.11 9.13 13.84
CA VAL A 163 4.92 10.56 13.52
C VAL A 163 4.17 11.28 14.61
N ARG A 164 3.05 10.72 15.06
CA ARG A 164 2.24 11.30 16.15
C ARG A 164 2.99 11.36 17.47
N GLY A 165 3.81 10.35 17.78
CA GLY A 165 4.66 10.31 18.97
C GLY A 165 5.81 11.32 18.94
N PHE A 166 6.44 11.52 17.78
CA PHE A 166 7.51 12.51 17.58
C PHE A 166 6.99 13.95 17.49
N GLN A 167 5.70 14.13 17.14
CA GLN A 167 5.04 15.43 16.99
C GLN A 167 3.82 15.54 17.91
N PRO A 168 3.99 15.47 19.25
CA PRO A 168 2.88 15.35 20.19
C PRO A 168 2.01 16.61 20.32
N PHE A 169 2.50 17.76 19.83
CA PHE A 169 1.79 19.04 19.89
C PHE A 169 1.05 19.40 18.59
N CYS A 170 1.18 18.58 17.55
CA CYS A 170 0.38 18.71 16.33
C CYS A 170 -1.04 18.20 16.55
N ASP A 171 -1.97 18.63 15.69
CA ASP A 171 -3.36 18.19 15.74
C ASP A 171 -3.44 16.65 15.60
N PRO A 172 -3.97 15.92 16.60
CA PRO A 172 -4.08 14.47 16.55
C PRO A 172 -5.12 13.99 15.52
N SER A 173 -5.78 14.88 14.80
CA SER A 173 -6.81 14.55 13.82
C SER A 173 -6.72 15.49 12.62
N PRO A 174 -5.66 15.36 11.80
CA PRO A 174 -5.47 16.21 10.64
C PRO A 174 -6.68 16.08 9.71
N LEU A 175 -7.12 17.20 9.16
CA LEU A 175 -8.29 17.26 8.30
C LEU A 175 -7.91 16.93 6.87
N LEU A 176 -8.63 15.98 6.28
CA LEU A 176 -8.55 15.72 4.85
C LEU A 176 -9.65 16.47 4.10
N PRO A 177 -9.43 16.79 2.81
CA PRO A 177 -10.51 17.15 1.90
C PRO A 177 -11.63 16.10 1.93
N LYS A 178 -12.87 16.53 1.68
CA LYS A 178 -14.03 15.62 1.63
C LYS A 178 -13.89 14.55 0.54
N GLU A 179 -13.26 14.92 -0.57
CA GLU A 179 -12.94 14.03 -1.69
C GLU A 179 -11.43 14.00 -1.90
N VAL A 180 -10.83 12.81 -1.90
CA VAL A 180 -9.38 12.67 -2.06
C VAL A 180 -9.03 12.69 -3.54
N ALA A 181 -8.56 13.84 -3.99
CA ALA A 181 -7.96 14.00 -5.30
C ALA A 181 -6.61 13.28 -5.40
N TRP A 182 -6.25 12.86 -6.62
CA TRP A 182 -4.91 12.36 -6.92
C TRP A 182 -3.87 13.49 -6.90
N GLN A 183 -2.59 13.16 -6.71
CA GLN A 183 -1.50 14.13 -6.89
C GLN A 183 -1.56 14.76 -8.29
N ASP A 184 -1.32 16.06 -8.38
CA ASP A 184 -1.51 16.84 -9.63
C ASP A 184 -0.71 16.27 -10.81
N TRP A 185 0.48 15.71 -10.54
CA TRP A 185 1.33 15.13 -11.57
C TRP A 185 0.74 13.86 -12.20
N LEU A 186 -0.06 13.08 -11.45
CA LEU A 186 -0.72 11.87 -11.97
C LEU A 186 -1.77 12.23 -13.02
N SER A 187 -2.55 13.27 -12.76
CA SER A 187 -3.52 13.80 -13.72
C SER A 187 -2.84 14.52 -14.88
N THR A 188 -1.80 15.32 -14.60
CA THR A 188 -1.08 16.09 -15.62
C THR A 188 -0.36 15.19 -16.62
N TRP A 189 0.15 14.04 -16.19
CA TRP A 189 0.89 13.10 -17.04
C TRP A 189 0.00 12.00 -17.62
N ASP A 190 -1.32 12.10 -17.41
CA ASP A 190 -2.30 11.15 -17.92
C ASP A 190 -1.92 9.70 -17.56
N ILE A 191 -1.64 9.49 -16.27
CA ILE A 191 -1.22 8.19 -15.73
C ILE A 191 -2.42 7.41 -15.21
N LEU A 192 -3.49 8.08 -14.81
CA LEU A 192 -4.65 7.43 -14.21
C LEU A 192 -5.44 6.64 -15.25
N ARG A 193 -5.68 5.36 -14.98
CA ARG A 193 -6.59 4.52 -15.75
C ARG A 193 -8.05 4.81 -15.37
N PRO A 194 -9.01 4.52 -16.26
CA PRO A 194 -10.43 4.50 -15.90
C PRO A 194 -10.71 3.54 -14.74
N ALA A 195 -11.71 3.89 -13.90
CA ALA A 195 -12.03 3.15 -12.68
C ALA A 195 -12.56 1.70 -12.89
N THR A 196 -12.69 1.25 -14.14
CA THR A 196 -13.18 -0.09 -14.50
C THR A 196 -12.05 -1.11 -14.68
N GLU A 197 -10.79 -0.68 -14.56
CA GLU A 197 -9.62 -1.55 -14.74
C GLU A 197 -9.07 -2.02 -13.39
N ASP A 198 -8.45 -3.21 -13.38
CA ASP A 198 -7.89 -3.81 -12.16
C ASP A 198 -6.68 -3.03 -11.61
N SER A 199 -5.95 -2.33 -12.49
CA SER A 199 -4.85 -1.43 -12.12
C SER A 199 -5.24 0.04 -12.31
N LEU A 200 -4.76 0.89 -11.40
CA LEU A 200 -5.04 2.33 -11.38
C LEU A 200 -4.14 3.16 -12.29
N PHE A 201 -3.02 2.62 -12.78
CA PHE A 201 -1.97 3.40 -13.46
C PHE A 201 -1.50 2.84 -14.81
N TYR A 202 -1.35 3.71 -15.80
CA TYR A 202 -0.55 3.46 -17.00
C TYR A 202 0.93 3.52 -16.63
N ARG A 203 1.52 2.35 -16.35
CA ARG A 203 2.96 2.19 -16.05
C ARG A 203 3.80 2.31 -17.33
N GLU A 204 3.31 1.70 -18.40
CA GLU A 204 3.97 1.69 -19.71
C GLU A 204 3.50 2.83 -20.61
N GLY A 205 4.43 3.33 -21.43
CA GLY A 205 4.16 4.32 -22.46
C GLY A 205 5.28 5.34 -22.57
N PRO A 206 5.53 5.87 -23.79
CA PRO A 206 6.52 6.92 -23.96
C PRO A 206 6.15 8.13 -23.10
N PRO A 207 7.14 8.86 -22.54
CA PRO A 207 6.86 10.12 -21.86
C PRO A 207 6.12 11.04 -22.84
N PRO A 208 5.10 11.79 -22.38
CA PRO A 208 4.45 12.76 -23.25
C PRO A 208 5.52 13.69 -23.84
N ARG A 209 5.46 13.95 -25.15
CA ARG A 209 6.31 14.96 -25.80
C ARG A 209 6.26 16.21 -24.94
N ARG A 210 7.42 16.72 -24.52
CA ARG A 210 7.57 17.93 -23.68
C ARG A 210 6.60 19.01 -24.18
N TYR A 211 5.43 19.11 -23.56
CA TYR A 211 4.62 20.30 -23.70
C TYR A 211 5.37 21.37 -22.93
N HIS A 212 5.72 22.47 -23.60
CA HIS A 212 6.24 23.65 -22.95
C HIS A 212 5.34 23.98 -21.76
N GLN A 213 5.88 23.81 -20.55
CA GLN A 213 5.21 24.22 -19.32
C GLN A 213 4.98 25.73 -19.38
N GLN A 214 3.79 26.15 -19.79
CA GLN A 214 3.25 27.38 -19.26
C GLN A 214 2.84 27.07 -17.83
N HIS A 215 3.72 27.41 -16.89
CA HIS A 215 3.38 27.50 -15.49
C HIS A 215 2.27 28.53 -15.32
N VAL A 216 1.01 28.10 -15.44
CA VAL A 216 -0.10 28.83 -14.82
C VAL A 216 -0.05 28.39 -13.36
N ALA A 217 0.60 29.20 -12.53
CA ALA A 217 0.49 29.04 -11.09
C ALA A 217 -1.01 29.10 -10.73
N PRO A 218 -1.57 28.11 -10.02
CA PRO A 218 -2.86 28.31 -9.41
C PRO A 218 -2.67 29.44 -8.39
N VAL A 219 -3.41 30.53 -8.59
CA VAL A 219 -3.50 31.61 -7.61
C VAL A 219 -4.11 30.99 -6.36
N TYR A 220 -3.26 30.62 -5.40
CA TYR A 220 -3.70 30.39 -4.04
C TYR A 220 -4.08 31.76 -3.47
N THR A 221 -5.37 32.07 -3.52
CA THR A 221 -5.94 33.12 -2.68
C THR A 221 -5.83 32.66 -1.23
N GLY A 222 -4.71 33.02 -0.60
CA GLY A 222 -4.57 33.00 0.84
C GLY A 222 -5.52 34.01 1.44
N ASN A 223 -6.78 33.62 1.64
CA ASN A 223 -7.67 34.31 2.56
C ASN A 223 -7.78 33.50 3.85
N SER A 224 -6.94 33.90 4.80
CA SER A 224 -7.24 33.83 6.22
C SER A 224 -8.59 34.54 6.44
N ASN A 225 -9.68 33.78 6.55
CA ASN A 225 -10.87 34.14 7.33
C ASN A 225 -11.81 32.93 7.38
N THR A 226 -11.88 32.29 8.55
CA THR A 226 -13.05 31.55 9.09
C THR A 226 -14.00 30.93 8.07
N GLN A 227 -13.50 30.00 7.25
CA GLN A 227 -14.37 29.00 6.62
C GLN A 227 -14.53 27.84 7.60
N PRO A 228 -15.76 27.30 7.81
CA PRO A 228 -15.92 26.08 8.57
C PRO A 228 -15.07 24.99 7.91
N LYS A 229 -14.19 24.38 8.69
CA LYS A 229 -13.34 23.24 8.35
C LYS A 229 -14.21 22.04 7.93
N SER A 230 -14.75 22.06 6.72
CA SER A 230 -15.53 20.94 6.15
C SER A 230 -14.57 19.89 5.59
N GLY A 231 -13.84 19.23 6.48
CA GLY A 231 -12.91 18.16 6.14
C GLY A 231 -13.23 16.88 6.89
N LYS A 232 -12.88 15.72 6.32
CA LYS A 232 -12.94 14.44 7.02
C LYS A 232 -11.78 14.39 8.01
N SER A 233 -12.09 14.28 9.30
CA SER A 233 -11.07 14.08 10.33
C SER A 233 -10.37 12.73 10.15
N LEU A 234 -9.04 12.72 10.18
CA LEU A 234 -8.24 11.52 10.06
C LEU A 234 -7.74 11.05 11.43
N ALA A 235 -8.69 10.59 12.25
CA ALA A 235 -8.38 10.00 13.56
C ALA A 235 -7.55 8.72 13.41
N LEU A 236 -6.77 8.39 14.44
CA LEU A 236 -6.10 7.08 14.57
C LEU A 236 -6.54 6.46 15.89
N ASN A 237 -7.51 5.54 15.81
CA ASN A 237 -8.04 4.79 16.94
C ASN A 237 -8.06 3.30 16.59
N ASN A 238 -8.44 2.46 17.56
CA ASN A 238 -8.44 1.01 17.37
C ASN A 238 -9.38 0.55 16.26
N ASP A 239 -10.52 1.21 16.07
CA ASP A 239 -11.50 0.85 15.03
C ASP A 239 -10.92 1.12 13.63
N VAL A 240 -10.27 2.28 13.43
CA VAL A 240 -9.59 2.63 12.17
C VAL A 240 -8.42 1.68 11.89
N ILE A 241 -7.66 1.31 12.92
CA ILE A 241 -6.58 0.31 12.78
C ILE A 241 -7.17 -1.04 12.36
N ALA A 242 -8.23 -1.50 13.03
CA ALA A 242 -8.88 -2.76 12.70
C ALA A 242 -9.46 -2.76 11.28
N GLU A 243 -10.09 -1.65 10.85
CA GLU A 243 -10.61 -1.47 9.49
C GLU A 243 -9.50 -1.57 8.45
N ILE A 244 -8.38 -0.85 8.64
CA ILE A 244 -7.25 -0.89 7.71
C ILE A 244 -6.63 -2.29 7.66
N LEU A 245 -6.46 -2.95 8.80
CA LEU A 245 -5.90 -4.31 8.84
C LEU A 245 -6.84 -5.33 8.20
N ALA A 246 -8.15 -5.24 8.43
CA ALA A 246 -9.14 -6.09 7.77
C ALA A 246 -9.11 -5.89 6.26
N ALA A 247 -9.14 -4.64 5.79
CA ALA A 247 -9.04 -4.34 4.37
C ALA A 247 -7.71 -4.81 3.75
N SER A 248 -6.62 -4.74 4.51
CA SER A 248 -5.29 -5.19 4.05
C SER A 248 -5.26 -6.68 3.76
N ARG A 249 -5.96 -7.52 4.55
CA ARG A 249 -6.00 -8.97 4.37
C ARG A 249 -6.67 -9.40 3.08
N GLU A 250 -7.58 -8.57 2.56
CA GLU A 250 -8.27 -8.81 1.30
C GLU A 250 -7.48 -8.35 0.05
N THR A 251 -6.31 -7.75 0.24
CA THR A 251 -5.53 -7.19 -0.88
C THR A 251 -4.77 -8.27 -1.66
N PRO A 252 -4.54 -8.08 -2.97
CA PRO A 252 -3.65 -8.93 -3.76
C PRO A 252 -2.26 -9.05 -3.13
N THR A 253 -1.75 -7.95 -2.55
CA THR A 253 -0.48 -7.92 -1.82
C THR A 253 -0.42 -8.93 -0.68
N TRP A 254 -1.49 -9.04 0.11
CA TRP A 254 -1.53 -10.00 1.21
C TRP A 254 -1.54 -11.44 0.69
N LYS A 255 -2.32 -11.71 -0.37
CA LYS A 255 -2.42 -13.03 -0.97
C LYS A 255 -1.09 -13.46 -1.60
N ALA A 256 -0.47 -12.58 -2.38
CA ALA A 256 0.85 -12.77 -2.98
C ALA A 256 1.90 -13.11 -1.91
N ALA A 257 1.92 -12.33 -0.82
CA ALA A 257 2.83 -12.56 0.30
C ALA A 257 2.74 -13.96 0.91
N VAL A 258 1.51 -14.46 1.06
CA VAL A 258 1.26 -15.80 1.61
C VAL A 258 1.72 -16.86 0.60
N VAL A 259 1.33 -16.74 -0.67
CA VAL A 259 1.66 -17.73 -1.71
C VAL A 259 3.17 -17.81 -1.97
N GLU A 260 3.84 -16.67 -2.09
CA GLU A 260 5.26 -16.56 -2.44
C GLU A 260 6.20 -17.16 -1.39
N ASN A 261 5.80 -17.14 -0.12
CA ASN A 261 6.64 -17.54 1.01
C ASN A 261 6.14 -18.81 1.70
N THR A 262 5.08 -19.44 1.20
CA THR A 262 4.69 -20.78 1.62
C THR A 262 5.67 -21.79 1.06
N SER A 263 6.33 -22.58 1.91
CA SER A 263 7.11 -23.72 1.43
C SER A 263 6.17 -24.73 0.77
N TRP A 264 6.49 -25.11 -0.46
CA TRP A 264 5.78 -26.13 -1.23
C TRP A 264 6.50 -27.49 -1.19
N ASP A 265 7.32 -27.71 -0.16
CA ASP A 265 7.96 -29.01 0.06
C ASP A 265 6.94 -30.02 0.58
N GLY A 266 6.88 -31.20 -0.06
CA GLY A 266 5.93 -32.27 0.26
C GLY A 266 5.42 -33.01 -0.98
N THR A 267 4.48 -33.93 -0.78
CA THR A 267 3.76 -34.55 -1.91
C THR A 267 2.74 -33.59 -2.51
N ALA A 268 2.26 -33.89 -3.72
CA ALA A 268 1.22 -33.08 -4.37
C ALA A 268 -0.04 -32.96 -3.50
N GLU A 269 -0.43 -34.03 -2.80
CA GLU A 269 -1.58 -34.05 -1.90
C GLU A 269 -1.36 -33.19 -0.65
N GLU A 270 -0.14 -33.19 -0.09
CA GLU A 270 0.23 -32.33 1.04
C GLU A 270 0.19 -30.86 0.63
N ASN A 271 0.69 -30.53 -0.56
CA ASN A 271 0.64 -29.18 -1.10
C ASN A 271 -0.80 -28.73 -1.40
N VAL A 272 -1.65 -29.62 -1.93
CA VAL A 272 -3.08 -29.32 -2.13
C VAL A 272 -3.78 -29.06 -0.80
N ARG A 273 -3.53 -29.86 0.24
CA ARG A 273 -4.10 -29.60 1.58
C ARG A 273 -3.60 -28.30 2.18
N ARG A 274 -2.28 -28.05 2.13
CA ARG A 274 -1.67 -26.81 2.63
C ARG A 274 -2.26 -25.58 1.93
N TYR A 275 -2.47 -25.67 0.62
CA TYR A 275 -3.18 -24.64 -0.14
C TYR A 275 -4.60 -24.46 0.38
N GLN A 276 -5.37 -25.54 0.59
CA GLN A 276 -6.74 -25.45 1.12
C GLN A 276 -6.81 -24.79 2.50
N ASP A 277 -5.91 -25.13 3.43
CA ASP A 277 -5.89 -24.58 4.78
C ASP A 277 -5.62 -23.07 4.79
N ILE A 278 -4.68 -22.63 3.93
CA ILE A 278 -4.39 -21.21 3.70
C ILE A 278 -5.61 -20.46 3.16
N MET A 279 -6.36 -21.09 2.24
CA MET A 279 -7.50 -20.47 1.57
C MET A 279 -8.76 -20.41 2.43
N ASP A 280 -8.93 -21.38 3.33
CA ASP A 280 -10.06 -21.45 4.26
C ASP A 280 -9.84 -20.62 5.54
N GLY A 281 -8.67 -19.98 5.69
CA GLY A 281 -8.31 -19.26 6.92
C GLY A 281 -8.22 -20.17 8.15
N ARG A 282 -8.03 -21.48 7.94
CA ARG A 282 -7.83 -22.48 9.01
C ARG A 282 -6.35 -22.67 9.25
N THR A 283 -5.74 -21.70 9.91
CA THR A 283 -4.44 -21.88 10.55
C THR A 283 -4.70 -22.22 12.02
N GLU A 284 -4.18 -23.36 12.49
CA GLU A 284 -4.25 -23.84 13.87
C GLU A 284 -3.78 -22.82 14.92
#